data_AF-A0A951C6N5-F1
#
_entry.id   AF-A0A951C6N5-F1
#
_cell.length_a   1.000
_cell.length_b   1.000
_cell.length_c   1.000
_cell.angle_alpha   90.00
_cell.angle_beta   90.00
_cell.angle_gamma   90.00
#
_symmetry.space_group_name_H-M   'P 1'
#
loop_
_entity.id
_entity.type
_entity.pdbx_description
1 polymer ?
#
loop_
_entity_poly.entity_id
_entity_poly.type
_entity_poly.pdbx_seq_one_letter_code
_entity_poly.pdbx_strand_id
1 'polypeptide(L)'
;MSGSFAKLTGLARPQNFVWLVLFGVLAATSPILDIYVWVPLIGLAIVQILEPKLTGMPVRRRVFWLLLKLLLGYLLVGFTYSIESTFWPIMLLPVVAAATTLGLAGTLAFTLIASGAYLSFLLRIDWKQFTLEWPEISILLSRVAFLAMAGILANMLAEDLRVESEKNRRTAEQLAQANEQLEKAEEAVRRSDRLAALGQLSGGLAHELRNPLGTIKASAEMLQRA
;
A
#
# COMPACT_ATOMS: atom_id res chain seq x y z
N MET A 1 26.13 1.99 5.29
CA MET A 1 25.73 3.41 5.02
C MET A 1 24.47 3.52 4.13
N SER A 2 23.45 2.64 4.25
CA SER A 2 22.28 2.63 3.34
C SER A 2 20.99 3.26 3.91
N GLY A 3 21.02 3.85 5.11
CA GLY A 3 19.81 4.34 5.80
C GLY A 3 19.37 5.77 5.46
N SER A 4 20.20 6.58 4.80
CA SER A 4 19.93 8.02 4.59
C SER A 4 19.29 8.34 3.23
N PHE A 5 19.61 7.58 2.17
CA PHE A 5 19.07 7.84 0.84
C PHE A 5 17.58 7.51 0.71
N ALA A 6 17.07 6.50 1.42
CA ALA A 6 15.64 6.16 1.43
C ALA A 6 14.76 7.20 2.15
N LYS A 7 15.33 8.04 3.03
CA LYS A 7 14.60 9.11 3.72
C LYS A 7 14.41 10.37 2.86
N LEU A 8 15.32 10.63 1.92
CA LEU A 8 15.26 11.78 1.01
C LEU A 8 14.32 11.54 -0.19
N THR A 9 14.16 10.29 -0.64
CA THR A 9 13.24 9.94 -1.74
C THR A 9 11.76 9.96 -1.35
N GLY A 10 11.45 9.99 -0.05
CA GLY A 10 10.07 10.15 0.45
C GLY A 10 9.51 11.56 0.28
N LEU A 11 10.36 12.60 0.26
CA LEU A 11 9.94 13.99 0.12
C LEU A 11 9.59 14.35 -1.34
N ALA A 12 10.27 13.72 -2.31
CA ALA A 12 10.14 14.01 -3.74
C ALA A 12 9.11 13.10 -4.44
N ARG A 13 8.04 12.69 -3.76
CA ARG A 13 6.91 12.05 -4.46
C ARG A 13 6.19 13.12 -5.29
N PRO A 14 5.89 12.87 -6.58
CA PRO A 14 5.19 13.85 -7.42
C PRO A 14 3.83 14.26 -6.81
N GLN A 15 3.21 13.36 -6.05
CA GLN A 15 1.98 13.61 -5.29
C GLN A 15 2.13 14.75 -4.25
N ASN A 16 3.30 14.91 -3.61
CA ASN A 16 3.52 15.97 -2.63
C ASN A 16 3.49 17.36 -3.29
N PHE A 17 3.99 17.48 -4.52
CA PHE A 17 3.92 18.72 -5.29
C PHE A 17 2.48 19.08 -5.64
N VAL A 18 1.68 18.08 -6.02
CA VAL A 18 0.24 18.27 -6.27
C VAL A 18 -0.46 18.81 -5.02
N TRP A 19 -0.19 18.24 -3.84
CA TRP A 19 -0.76 18.76 -2.59
C TRP A 19 -0.37 20.20 -2.29
N LEU A 20 0.90 20.57 -2.50
CA LEU A 20 1.35 21.95 -2.33
C LEU A 20 0.64 22.91 -3.28
N VAL A 21 0.47 22.51 -4.54
CA VAL A 21 -0.28 23.31 -5.52
C VAL A 21 -1.74 23.44 -5.11
N LEU A 22 -2.41 22.35 -4.72
CA LEU A 22 -3.82 22.37 -4.30
C LEU A 22 -4.04 23.26 -3.07
N PHE A 23 -3.22 23.10 -2.02
CA PHE A 23 -3.32 23.96 -0.84
C PHE A 23 -2.94 25.41 -1.15
N GLY A 24 -1.99 25.63 -2.07
CA GLY A 24 -1.63 26.96 -2.56
C GLY A 24 -2.78 27.65 -3.31
N VAL A 25 -3.48 26.93 -4.19
CA VAL A 25 -4.68 27.43 -4.88
C VAL A 25 -5.77 27.74 -3.87
N LEU A 26 -6.06 26.83 -2.94
CA LEU A 26 -7.06 27.04 -1.89
C LEU A 26 -6.75 28.28 -1.03
N ALA A 27 -5.49 28.51 -0.71
CA ALA A 27 -5.06 29.70 0.01
C ALA A 27 -5.21 30.98 -0.83
N ALA A 28 -4.86 30.92 -2.12
CA ALA A 28 -4.95 32.07 -3.03
C ALA A 28 -6.38 32.45 -3.41
N THR A 29 -7.30 31.48 -3.49
CA THR A 29 -8.74 31.72 -3.74
C THR A 29 -9.50 32.14 -2.50
N SER A 30 -8.86 32.13 -1.32
CA SER A 30 -9.51 32.56 -0.09
C SER A 30 -9.77 34.07 -0.14
N PRO A 31 -11.03 34.52 -0.03
CA PRO A 31 -11.32 35.95 0.10
C PRO A 31 -10.77 36.53 1.42
N ILE A 32 -10.47 35.66 2.40
CA ILE A 32 -9.87 36.00 3.69
C ILE A 32 -8.38 35.64 3.64
N LEU A 33 -7.51 36.65 3.52
CA LEU A 33 -6.05 36.51 3.58
C LEU A 33 -5.53 36.71 5.01
N ASP A 34 -6.09 35.97 5.97
CA ASP A 34 -5.76 36.10 7.39
C ASP A 34 -4.95 34.91 7.91
N ILE A 35 -4.22 35.11 9.01
CA ILE A 35 -3.36 34.10 9.65
C ILE A 35 -4.15 32.83 10.02
N TYR A 36 -5.43 32.98 10.33
CA TYR A 36 -6.37 31.90 10.67
C TYR A 36 -6.66 30.94 9.51
N VAL A 37 -6.38 31.35 8.27
CA VAL A 37 -6.51 30.50 7.07
C VAL A 37 -5.18 29.85 6.72
N TRP A 38 -4.11 30.67 6.69
CA TRP A 38 -2.78 30.21 6.30
C TRP A 38 -2.18 29.20 7.27
N VAL A 39 -2.32 29.41 8.59
CA VAL A 39 -1.72 28.52 9.59
C VAL A 39 -2.30 27.10 9.52
N PRO A 40 -3.63 26.89 9.54
CA PRO A 40 -4.19 25.55 9.39
C PRO A 40 -3.90 24.91 8.03
N LEU A 41 -3.90 25.68 6.93
CA LEU A 41 -3.59 25.16 5.59
C LEU A 41 -2.13 24.69 5.47
N ILE A 42 -1.17 25.49 5.95
CA ILE A 42 0.24 25.10 5.97
C ILE A 42 0.43 23.90 6.89
N GLY A 43 -0.23 23.88 8.06
CA GLY A 43 -0.23 22.73 8.97
C GLY A 43 -0.74 21.47 8.28
N LEU A 44 -1.85 21.55 7.56
CA LEU A 44 -2.40 20.44 6.78
C LEU A 44 -1.44 19.99 5.68
N ALA A 45 -0.82 20.91 4.95
CA ALA A 45 0.16 20.58 3.93
C ALA A 45 1.36 19.82 4.51
N ILE A 46 1.90 20.27 5.64
CA ILE A 46 2.99 19.59 6.35
C ILE A 46 2.55 18.19 6.80
N VAL A 47 1.37 18.10 7.42
CA VAL A 47 0.82 16.81 7.87
C VAL A 47 0.61 15.85 6.69
N GLN A 48 0.15 16.35 5.54
CA GLN A 48 -0.08 15.58 4.32
C GLN A 48 1.22 15.06 3.70
N ILE A 49 2.29 15.87 3.72
CA ILE A 49 3.62 15.46 3.23
C ILE A 49 4.26 14.42 4.16
N LEU A 50 3.92 14.43 5.46
CA LEU A 50 4.44 13.47 6.44
C LEU A 50 3.64 12.16 6.49
N GLU A 51 2.44 12.12 5.90
CA GLU A 51 1.55 10.94 5.86
C GLU A 51 2.16 9.65 5.30
N PRO A 52 3.02 9.65 4.26
CA PRO A 52 3.66 8.43 3.75
C PRO A 52 4.48 7.67 4.79
N LYS A 53 4.84 8.30 5.92
CA LYS A 53 5.55 7.66 7.03
C LYS A 53 4.61 6.87 7.96
N LEU A 54 3.29 6.99 7.80
CA LEU A 54 2.28 6.39 8.69
C LEU A 54 2.04 4.89 8.44
N THR A 55 2.31 4.38 7.24
CA THR A 55 1.99 2.99 6.85
C THR A 55 2.75 1.94 7.69
N GLY A 56 3.88 2.30 8.30
CA GLY A 56 4.65 1.45 9.20
C GLY A 56 4.45 1.74 10.70
N MET A 57 3.62 2.72 11.07
CA MET A 57 3.44 3.13 12.47
C MET A 57 2.36 2.31 13.19
N PRO A 58 2.44 2.19 14.54
CA PRO A 58 1.39 1.59 15.35
C PRO A 58 0.06 2.36 15.24
N VAL A 59 -1.06 1.64 15.41
CA VAL A 59 -2.43 2.17 15.25
C VAL A 59 -2.66 3.47 16.05
N ARG A 60 -2.20 3.54 17.31
CA ARG A 60 -2.32 4.74 18.16
C ARG A 60 -1.72 5.99 17.52
N ARG A 61 -0.56 5.87 16.86
CA ARG A 61 0.07 7.01 16.17
C ARG A 61 -0.73 7.39 14.92
N ARG A 62 -1.23 6.42 14.16
CA ARG A 62 -2.09 6.70 12.98
C ARG A 62 -3.34 7.49 13.38
N VAL A 63 -4.04 7.04 14.42
CA VAL A 63 -5.22 7.73 14.96
C VAL A 63 -4.87 9.16 15.39
N PHE A 64 -3.75 9.38 16.08
CA PHE A 64 -3.31 10.72 16.45
C PHE A 64 -3.13 11.64 15.24
N TRP A 65 -2.50 11.17 14.17
CA TRP A 65 -2.32 11.96 12.94
C TRP A 65 -3.63 12.28 12.24
N LEU A 66 -4.57 11.33 12.21
CA LEU A 66 -5.90 11.56 11.65
C LEU A 66 -6.71 12.56 12.48
N LEU A 67 -6.62 12.49 13.81
CA LEU A 67 -7.23 13.48 14.70
C LEU A 67 -6.60 14.86 14.53
N LEU A 68 -5.29 14.94 14.31
CA LEU A 68 -4.61 16.20 14.01
C LEU A 68 -5.10 16.81 12.69
N LYS A 69 -5.24 16.01 11.62
CA LYS A 69 -5.83 16.46 10.35
C LYS A 69 -7.26 16.97 10.54
N LEU A 70 -8.06 16.21 11.27
CA LEU A 70 -9.43 16.59 11.57
C LEU A 70 -9.49 17.89 12.36
N LEU A 71 -8.64 18.07 13.37
CA LEU A 71 -8.57 19.29 14.17
C LEU A 71 -8.18 20.50 13.32
N LEU A 72 -7.15 20.37 12.47
CA LEU A 72 -6.73 21.45 11.58
C LEU A 72 -7.82 21.79 10.56
N GLY A 73 -8.48 20.79 9.99
CA GLY A 73 -9.64 20.99 9.10
C GLY A 73 -10.81 21.66 9.83
N TYR A 74 -11.11 21.25 11.05
CA TYR A 74 -12.15 21.84 11.88
C TYR A 74 -11.86 23.31 12.19
N LEU A 75 -10.63 23.64 12.60
CA LEU A 75 -10.22 25.03 12.85
C LEU A 75 -10.35 25.89 11.59
N LEU A 76 -9.87 25.38 10.45
CA LEU A 76 -9.94 26.08 9.18
C LEU A 76 -11.38 26.39 8.77
N VAL A 77 -12.26 25.37 8.81
CA VAL A 77 -13.69 25.54 8.50
C VAL A 77 -14.34 26.49 9.50
N GLY A 78 -14.07 26.35 10.78
CA GLY A 78 -14.60 27.21 11.84
C GLY A 78 -14.26 28.70 11.66
N PHE A 79 -13.02 29.01 11.29
CA PHE A 79 -12.58 30.39 11.04
C PHE A 79 -13.07 30.97 9.70
N THR A 80 -13.44 30.13 8.74
CA THR A 80 -13.86 30.55 7.39
C THR A 80 -15.37 30.45 7.19
N TYR A 81 -16.13 31.04 8.12
CA TYR A 81 -17.61 31.07 8.08
C TYR A 81 -18.30 29.71 8.31
N SER A 82 -17.62 28.74 8.92
CA SER A 82 -18.22 27.52 9.46
C SER A 82 -19.03 26.73 8.41
N ILE A 83 -20.36 26.80 8.43
CA ILE A 83 -21.24 26.01 7.54
C ILE A 83 -21.19 26.52 6.09
N GLU A 84 -20.92 27.81 5.86
CA GLU A 84 -20.82 28.35 4.50
C GLU A 84 -19.41 28.22 3.91
N SER A 85 -18.46 27.71 4.70
CA SER A 85 -17.06 27.58 4.31
C SER A 85 -16.89 26.78 3.02
N THR A 86 -16.13 27.34 2.07
CA THR A 86 -15.65 26.64 0.87
C THR A 86 -14.63 25.54 1.22
N PHE A 87 -14.03 25.59 2.41
CA PHE A 87 -13.00 24.65 2.87
C PHE A 87 -13.55 23.34 3.45
N TRP A 88 -14.87 23.15 3.49
CA TRP A 88 -15.49 21.91 3.98
C TRP A 88 -14.91 20.60 3.37
N PRO A 89 -14.44 20.53 2.10
CA PRO A 89 -13.89 19.29 1.54
C PRO A 89 -12.60 18.83 2.24
N ILE A 90 -11.92 19.71 2.97
CA ILE A 90 -10.73 19.34 3.77
C ILE A 90 -11.08 18.32 4.85
N MET A 91 -12.34 18.29 5.31
CA MET A 91 -12.84 17.29 6.26
C MET A 91 -12.85 15.86 5.67
N LEU A 92 -12.72 15.71 4.35
CA LEU A 92 -12.58 14.40 3.69
C LEU A 92 -11.20 13.78 3.93
N LEU A 93 -10.15 14.60 4.11
CA LEU A 93 -8.78 14.13 4.25
C LEU A 93 -8.61 13.09 5.38
N PRO A 94 -9.06 13.32 6.62
CA PRO A 94 -8.96 12.32 7.68
C PRO A 94 -9.81 11.07 7.40
N VAL A 95 -10.96 11.22 6.72
CA VAL A 95 -11.86 10.10 6.40
C VAL A 95 -11.24 9.16 5.36
N VAL A 96 -10.73 9.73 4.26
CA VAL A 96 -10.04 8.98 3.20
C VAL A 96 -8.75 8.36 3.74
N ALA A 97 -8.01 9.08 4.59
CA ALA A 97 -6.81 8.54 5.23
C ALA A 97 -7.13 7.40 6.22
N ALA A 98 -8.26 7.46 6.94
CA ALA A 98 -8.71 6.35 7.77
C ALA A 98 -9.01 5.09 6.94
N ALA A 99 -9.58 5.25 5.74
CA ALA A 99 -9.83 4.14 4.81
C ALA A 99 -8.57 3.38 4.41
N THR A 100 -7.51 4.10 4.07
CA THR A 100 -6.25 3.46 3.64
C THR A 100 -5.44 2.89 4.79
N THR A 101 -5.69 3.30 6.04
CA THR A 101 -4.81 2.97 7.18
C THR A 101 -5.44 2.19 8.33
N LEU A 102 -6.76 2.29 8.52
CA LEU A 102 -7.50 1.69 9.64
C LEU A 102 -8.59 0.69 9.20
N GLY A 103 -8.86 0.56 7.89
CA GLY A 103 -9.89 -0.33 7.37
C GLY A 103 -11.31 0.16 7.66
N LEU A 104 -12.31 -0.69 7.41
CA LEU A 104 -13.73 -0.28 7.41
C LEU A 104 -14.19 0.32 8.73
N ALA A 105 -13.91 -0.33 9.86
CA ALA A 105 -14.33 0.17 11.17
C ALA A 105 -13.72 1.54 11.48
N GLY A 106 -12.45 1.75 11.14
CA GLY A 106 -11.77 3.04 11.29
C GLY A 106 -12.35 4.11 10.38
N THR A 107 -12.67 3.78 9.13
CA THR A 107 -13.36 4.69 8.21
C THR A 107 -14.70 5.13 8.77
N LEU A 108 -15.56 4.18 9.18
CA LEU A 108 -16.88 4.51 9.72
C LEU A 108 -16.78 5.39 10.96
N ALA A 109 -15.86 5.08 11.87
CA ALA A 109 -15.60 5.90 13.05
C ALA A 109 -15.18 7.33 12.66
N PHE A 110 -14.19 7.48 11.77
CA PHE A 110 -13.73 8.81 11.36
C PHE A 110 -14.77 9.58 10.53
N THR A 111 -15.59 8.91 9.73
CA THR A 111 -16.74 9.52 9.06
C THR A 111 -17.73 10.08 10.07
N LEU A 112 -18.09 9.32 11.11
CA LEU A 112 -19.00 9.78 12.15
C LEU A 112 -18.41 10.95 12.94
N ILE A 113 -17.13 10.87 13.32
CA ILE A 113 -16.43 11.94 14.03
C ILE A 113 -16.34 13.21 13.16
N ALA A 114 -15.99 13.08 11.87
CA ALA A 114 -15.88 14.21 10.96
C ALA A 114 -17.25 14.87 10.69
N SER A 115 -18.29 14.07 10.48
CA SER A 115 -19.66 14.54 10.33
C SER A 115 -20.17 15.23 11.60
N GLY A 116 -19.92 14.64 12.77
CA GLY A 116 -20.27 15.25 14.06
C GLY A 116 -19.52 16.55 14.32
N ALA A 117 -18.22 16.60 14.00
CA ALA A 117 -17.42 17.81 14.08
C ALA A 117 -17.99 18.90 13.14
N TYR A 118 -18.33 18.55 11.90
CA TYR A 118 -18.93 19.48 10.96
C TYR A 118 -20.31 19.98 11.43
N LEU A 119 -21.17 19.09 11.93
CA LEU A 119 -22.49 19.47 12.46
C LEU A 119 -22.41 20.26 13.77
N SER A 120 -21.31 20.16 14.53
CA SER A 120 -21.13 20.96 15.75
C SER A 120 -21.17 22.47 15.50
N PHE A 121 -20.89 22.92 14.26
CA PHE A 121 -21.02 24.33 13.89
C PHE A 121 -22.45 24.85 13.95
N LEU A 122 -23.48 23.99 13.86
CA LEU A 122 -24.88 24.37 14.07
C LEU A 122 -25.14 24.86 15.50
N LEU A 123 -24.40 24.35 16.49
CA LEU A 123 -24.54 24.76 17.89
C LEU A 123 -24.04 26.19 18.15
N ARG A 124 -23.20 26.72 17.24
CA ARG A 124 -22.61 28.05 17.35
C ARG A 124 -23.49 29.14 16.72
N ILE A 125 -24.51 28.76 15.95
CA ILE A 125 -25.41 29.71 15.30
C ILE A 125 -26.37 30.31 16.33
N ASP A 126 -26.57 31.63 16.26
CA ASP A 126 -27.59 32.30 17.05
C ASP A 126 -28.98 32.08 16.44
N TRP A 127 -29.65 31.03 16.92
CA TRP A 127 -31.00 30.61 16.49
C TRP A 127 -32.08 31.68 16.68
N LYS A 128 -31.78 32.80 17.36
CA LYS A 128 -32.69 33.93 17.48
C LYS A 128 -32.67 34.86 16.26
N GLN A 129 -31.60 34.82 15.47
CA GLN A 129 -31.41 35.68 14.31
C GLN A 129 -31.43 34.91 12.99
N PHE A 130 -31.35 33.57 13.03
CA PHE A 130 -31.21 32.72 11.85
C PHE A 130 -32.27 31.61 11.84
N THR A 131 -33.10 31.57 10.79
CA THR A 131 -34.00 30.44 10.51
C THR A 131 -33.35 29.54 9.47
N LEU A 132 -33.15 28.27 9.82
CA LEU A 132 -32.58 27.30 8.90
C LEU A 132 -33.65 26.91 7.87
N GLU A 133 -33.52 27.36 6.63
CA GLU A 133 -34.44 27.00 5.55
C GLU A 133 -34.05 25.66 4.90
N TRP A 134 -34.93 25.12 4.07
CA TRP A 134 -34.70 23.87 3.35
C TRP A 134 -33.43 23.85 2.48
N PRO A 135 -33.04 24.95 1.79
CA PRO A 135 -31.81 24.99 1.01
C PRO A 135 -30.56 24.68 1.86
N GLU A 136 -30.43 25.27 3.05
CA GLU A 136 -29.28 25.09 3.94
C GLU A 136 -29.23 23.66 4.49
N ILE A 137 -30.39 23.11 4.87
CA ILE A 137 -30.51 21.72 5.32
C ILE A 137 -30.05 20.77 4.22
N SER A 138 -30.46 21.01 2.98
CA SER A 138 -30.08 20.16 1.83
C SER A 138 -28.56 20.20 1.58
N ILE A 139 -27.93 21.37 1.71
CA ILE A 139 -26.48 21.54 1.59
C ILE A 139 -25.76 20.79 2.71
N LEU A 140 -26.24 20.89 3.96
CA LEU A 140 -25.66 20.17 5.09
C LEU A 140 -25.73 18.65 4.91
N LEU A 141 -26.91 18.14 4.55
CA LEU A 141 -27.12 16.71 4.31
C LEU A 141 -26.26 16.20 3.17
N SER A 142 -26.16 16.95 2.06
CA SER A 142 -25.31 16.56 0.93
C SER A 142 -23.83 16.50 1.30
N ARG A 143 -23.31 17.40 2.14
CA ARG A 143 -21.91 17.38 2.61
C ARG A 143 -21.63 16.19 3.52
N VAL A 144 -22.53 15.89 4.46
CA VAL A 144 -22.43 14.71 5.33
C VAL A 144 -22.52 13.41 4.52
N ALA A 145 -23.44 13.34 3.56
CA ALA A 145 -23.56 12.22 2.63
C ALA A 145 -22.29 12.07 1.78
N PHE A 146 -21.71 13.17 1.30
CA PHE A 146 -20.47 13.15 0.52
C PHE A 146 -19.26 12.68 1.35
N LEU A 147 -19.16 13.10 2.62
CA LEU A 147 -18.15 12.58 3.57
C LEU A 147 -18.26 11.07 3.73
N ALA A 148 -19.47 10.56 3.94
CA ALA A 148 -19.71 9.12 4.07
C ALA A 148 -19.41 8.36 2.78
N MET A 149 -19.88 8.88 1.65
CA MET A 149 -19.67 8.29 0.33
C MET A 149 -18.18 8.22 -0.01
N ALA A 150 -17.44 9.32 0.14
CA ALA A 150 -16.00 9.35 -0.11
C ALA A 150 -15.24 8.39 0.78
N GLY A 151 -15.61 8.28 2.07
CA GLY A 151 -15.01 7.33 2.99
C GLY A 151 -15.23 5.87 2.55
N ILE A 152 -16.47 5.51 2.23
CA ILE A 152 -16.83 4.15 1.79
C ILE A 152 -16.12 3.82 0.47
N LEU A 153 -16.16 4.72 -0.52
CA LEU A 153 -15.48 4.51 -1.80
C LEU A 153 -13.97 4.35 -1.63
N ALA A 154 -13.34 5.20 -0.82
CA ALA A 154 -11.91 5.07 -0.53
C ALA A 154 -11.60 3.75 0.19
N ASN A 155 -12.50 3.26 1.05
CA ASN A 155 -12.33 1.99 1.74
C ASN A 155 -12.44 0.80 0.79
N MET A 156 -13.45 0.82 -0.08
CA MET A 156 -13.64 -0.20 -1.12
C MET A 156 -12.40 -0.30 -2.01
N LEU A 157 -11.93 0.83 -2.55
CA LEU A 157 -10.73 0.87 -3.39
C LEU A 157 -9.47 0.42 -2.63
N ALA A 158 -9.34 0.80 -1.36
CA ALA A 158 -8.20 0.39 -0.54
C ALA A 158 -8.21 -1.11 -0.26
N GLU A 159 -9.39 -1.70 -0.04
CA GLU A 159 -9.54 -3.13 0.21
C GLU A 159 -9.30 -3.95 -1.06
N ASP A 160 -9.89 -3.54 -2.19
CA ASP A 160 -9.68 -4.20 -3.48
C ASP A 160 -8.19 -4.23 -3.86
N LEU A 161 -7.49 -3.11 -3.67
CA LEU A 161 -6.05 -3.03 -3.92
C LEU A 161 -5.23 -3.94 -2.98
N ARG A 162 -5.63 -4.07 -1.71
CA ARG A 162 -4.96 -4.97 -0.75
C ARG A 162 -5.17 -6.43 -1.14
N VAL A 163 -6.39 -6.80 -1.52
CA VAL A 163 -6.72 -8.17 -1.96
C VAL A 163 -5.95 -8.54 -3.22
N GLU A 164 -5.93 -7.67 -4.23
CA GLU A 164 -5.14 -7.88 -5.46
C GLU A 164 -3.64 -7.96 -5.18
N SER A 165 -3.11 -7.06 -4.34
CA SER A 165 -1.70 -7.10 -3.94
C SER A 165 -1.34 -8.41 -3.24
N GLU A 166 -2.19 -8.91 -2.36
CA GLU A 166 -1.97 -10.16 -1.63
C GLU A 166 -2.03 -11.37 -2.57
N LYS A 167 -2.97 -11.38 -3.51
CA LYS A 167 -3.07 -12.41 -4.55
C LYS A 167 -1.82 -12.45 -5.42
N ASN A 168 -1.38 -11.28 -5.91
CA ASN A 168 -0.16 -11.17 -6.72
C ASN A 168 1.07 -11.63 -5.95
N ARG A 169 1.18 -11.29 -4.66
CA ARG A 169 2.27 -11.76 -3.80
C ARG A 169 2.29 -13.28 -3.68
N ARG A 170 1.15 -13.91 -3.43
CA ARG A 170 1.03 -15.38 -3.35
C ARG A 170 1.37 -16.06 -4.67
N THR A 171 0.87 -15.54 -5.79
CA THR A 171 1.21 -16.07 -7.11
C THR A 171 2.70 -15.96 -7.39
N ALA A 172 3.34 -14.84 -7.03
CA ALA A 172 4.79 -14.67 -7.16
C ALA A 172 5.58 -15.66 -6.28
N GLU A 173 5.13 -15.89 -5.04
CA GLU A 173 5.72 -16.89 -4.13
C GLU A 173 5.58 -18.31 -4.69
N GLN A 174 4.42 -18.67 -5.24
CA GLN A 174 4.18 -19.98 -5.87
C GLN A 174 5.04 -20.18 -7.13
N LEU A 175 5.16 -19.15 -7.98
CA LEU A 175 6.00 -19.22 -9.17
C LEU A 175 7.48 -19.39 -8.79
N ALA A 176 7.94 -18.68 -7.75
CA ALA A 176 9.30 -18.84 -7.25
C ALA A 176 9.56 -20.26 -6.75
N GLN A 177 8.62 -20.85 -5.99
CA GLN A 177 8.72 -22.24 -5.53
C GLN A 177 8.68 -23.26 -6.69
N ALA A 178 7.82 -23.06 -7.67
CA ALA A 178 7.74 -23.93 -8.84
C ALA A 178 9.03 -23.89 -9.67
N ASN A 179 9.64 -22.72 -9.84
CA ASN A 179 10.94 -22.57 -10.50
C ASN A 179 12.05 -23.31 -9.74
N GLU A 180 12.09 -23.20 -8.40
CA GLU A 180 13.08 -23.92 -7.59
C GLU A 180 12.92 -25.46 -7.71
N GLN A 181 11.68 -25.95 -7.76
CA GLN A 181 11.41 -27.38 -7.95
C GLN A 181 11.80 -27.84 -9.36
N LEU A 182 11.53 -27.03 -10.38
CA LEU A 182 11.91 -27.31 -11.76
C LEU A 182 13.43 -27.41 -11.89
N GLU A 183 14.18 -26.46 -11.31
CA GLU A 183 15.64 -26.48 -11.31
C GLU A 183 16.21 -27.76 -10.67
N LYS A 184 15.67 -28.16 -9.51
CA LYS A 184 16.07 -29.42 -8.85
C LYS A 184 15.75 -30.65 -9.69
N ALA A 185 14.61 -30.68 -10.38
CA ALA A 185 14.23 -31.77 -11.25
C ALA A 185 15.15 -31.87 -12.48
N GLU A 186 15.48 -30.73 -13.11
CA GLU A 186 16.43 -30.66 -14.22
C GLU A 186 17.82 -31.15 -13.81
N GLU A 187 18.31 -30.78 -12.62
CA GLU A 187 19.58 -31.28 -12.08
C GLU A 187 19.56 -32.79 -11.85
N ALA A 188 18.46 -33.33 -11.31
CA ALA A 188 18.30 -34.76 -11.10
C ALA A 188 18.31 -35.54 -12.42
N VAL A 189 17.61 -35.03 -13.45
CA VAL A 189 17.61 -35.61 -14.81
C VAL A 189 19.02 -35.59 -15.38
N ARG A 190 19.72 -34.44 -15.36
CA ARG A 190 21.11 -34.34 -15.85
C ARG A 190 22.05 -35.32 -15.13
N ARG A 191 21.85 -35.54 -13.83
CA ARG A 191 22.64 -36.52 -13.07
C ARG A 191 22.35 -37.95 -13.48
N SER A 192 21.07 -38.28 -13.71
CA SER A 192 20.65 -39.59 -14.21
C SER A 192 21.26 -39.89 -15.58
N ASP A 193 21.20 -38.93 -16.52
CA ASP A 193 21.76 -39.10 -17.86
C ASP A 193 23.28 -39.36 -17.82
N ARG A 194 24.02 -38.65 -16.96
CA ARG A 194 25.46 -38.89 -16.75
C ARG A 194 25.75 -40.28 -16.22
N LEU A 195 24.97 -40.77 -15.26
CA LEU A 195 25.13 -42.10 -14.70
C LEU A 195 24.79 -43.20 -15.71
N ALA A 196 23.73 -43.02 -16.51
CA ALA A 196 23.37 -43.94 -17.58
C ALA A 196 24.47 -44.04 -18.64
N ALA A 197 25.02 -42.90 -19.08
CA ALA A 197 26.13 -42.86 -20.03
C ALA A 197 27.39 -43.56 -19.46
N LEU A 198 27.73 -43.30 -18.19
CA LEU A 198 28.84 -43.99 -17.51
C LEU A 198 28.60 -45.50 -17.40
N GLY A 199 27.35 -45.92 -17.13
CA GLY A 199 26.96 -47.32 -17.08
C GLY A 199 27.12 -48.04 -18.42
N GLN A 200 26.68 -47.41 -19.52
CA GLN A 200 26.88 -47.95 -20.87
C GLN A 200 28.37 -48.06 -21.23
N LEU A 201 29.17 -47.03 -20.96
CA LEU A 201 30.61 -47.05 -21.21
C LEU A 201 31.32 -48.13 -20.38
N SER A 202 30.96 -48.28 -19.11
CA SER A 202 31.56 -49.28 -18.22
C SER A 202 31.19 -50.71 -18.65
N GLY A 203 29.93 -50.93 -19.06
CA GLY A 203 29.49 -52.21 -19.61
C GLY A 203 30.20 -52.56 -20.93
N GLY A 204 30.36 -51.58 -21.81
CA GLY A 204 31.15 -51.72 -23.04
C GLY A 204 32.61 -52.07 -22.76
N LEU A 205 33.27 -51.33 -21.86
CA LEU A 205 34.64 -51.61 -21.43
C LEU A 205 34.79 -52.99 -20.80
N ALA A 206 33.86 -53.40 -19.92
CA ALA A 206 33.90 -54.73 -19.31
C ALA A 206 33.76 -55.84 -20.36
N HIS A 207 32.92 -55.63 -21.38
CA HIS A 207 32.78 -56.55 -22.50
C HIS A 207 34.06 -56.63 -23.34
N GLU A 208 34.66 -55.49 -23.66
CA GLU A 208 35.92 -55.42 -24.42
C GLU A 208 37.12 -55.98 -23.65
N LEU A 209 37.18 -55.87 -22.32
CA LEU A 209 38.23 -56.46 -21.48
C LEU A 209 38.07 -57.98 -21.33
N ARG A 210 36.84 -58.49 -21.32
CA ARG A 210 36.58 -59.94 -21.22
C ARG A 210 37.10 -60.70 -22.43
N ASN A 211 37.09 -60.08 -23.61
CA ASN A 211 37.61 -60.68 -24.84
C ASN A 211 39.11 -61.06 -24.76
N PRO A 212 40.06 -60.13 -24.52
CA PRO A 212 41.48 -60.45 -24.45
C PRO A 212 41.80 -61.33 -23.24
N LEU A 213 41.11 -61.18 -22.09
CA LEU A 213 41.29 -62.08 -20.95
C LEU A 213 40.88 -63.51 -21.28
N GLY A 214 39.78 -63.68 -22.03
CA GLY A 214 39.37 -64.97 -22.57
C GLY A 214 40.43 -65.59 -23.46
N THR A 215 41.00 -64.80 -24.37
CA THR A 215 42.12 -65.24 -25.24
C THR A 215 43.35 -65.62 -24.44
N ILE A 216 43.78 -64.80 -23.48
CA ILE A 216 44.95 -65.05 -22.61
C ILE A 216 44.76 -66.35 -21.82
N LYS A 217 43.57 -66.56 -21.24
CA LYS A 217 43.26 -67.78 -20.50
C LYS A 217 43.34 -69.02 -21.41
N ALA A 218 42.76 -68.96 -22.60
CA ALA A 218 42.80 -70.06 -23.55
C ALA A 218 44.25 -70.37 -23.99
N SER A 219 45.07 -69.34 -24.24
CA SER A 219 46.49 -69.50 -24.53
C SER A 219 47.26 -70.14 -23.37
N ALA A 220 46.98 -69.75 -22.13
CA ALA A 220 47.61 -70.33 -20.93
C ALA A 220 47.22 -71.81 -20.72
N GLU A 221 45.94 -72.17 -20.93
CA GLU A 221 45.48 -73.55 -20.82
C GLU A 221 46.10 -74.47 -21.88
N MET A 222 46.36 -73.97 -23.10
CA MET A 222 47.10 -74.73 -24.12
C MET A 222 48.55 -75.00 -23.72
N LEU A 223 49.24 -74.00 -23.15
CA LEU A 223 50.62 -74.17 -22.66
C LEU A 223 50.73 -75.18 -21.52
N GLN A 224 49.71 -75.32 -20.69
CA GLN A 224 49.70 -76.25 -19.56
C GLN A 224 49.43 -77.72 -19.95
N ARG A 225 48.93 -77.94 -21.18
CA ARG A 225 48.63 -79.26 -21.74
C ARG A 225 49.68 -79.77 -22.72
N ALA A 226 50.67 -78.94 -23.06
CA ALA A 226 51.86 -79.31 -23.83
C ALA A 226 52.97 -79.80 -22.88
#